data_AF-A0A8S1J7J0-F1
#
_entry.id   AF-A0A8S1J7J0-F1
#
_cell.length_a   1.000
_cell.length_b   1.000
_cell.length_c   1.000
_cell.angle_alpha   90.00
_cell.angle_beta   90.00
_cell.angle_gamma   90.00
#
_symmetry.space_group_name_H-M   'P 1'
#
loop_
_entity.id
_entity.type
_entity.pdbx_description
1 polymer ?
#
loop_
_entity_poly.entity_id
_entity_poly.type
_entity_poly.pdbx_seq_one_letter_code
_entity_poly.pdbx_strand_id
1 'polypeptide(L)'
;SIFAFEVLHRMGLQFFEVLNYAVMCALICLFVMRGLWGLERFGAIWAFIDKMGEVDSRHLLLGVVLGLIGAGMALLFMEINRHLKKGAMAVRLDEKRRPVLCGAIGGVLIGLIGVWLPPTMFWSEYEMETVANPEIKLAHVWPKGGYWGLAPWFQGHYTPAIWFGLAFAKLLTINISVVSGMRGGFIFPLMFAGACLGRGLATVPGIPWVSDQAPVLAAMVTAAAVCTGVTRTPFAVTLILTALVGDPGVAAPTLCGALTSFFVLMNRPFFLAQRDRDDIIFKPLAFGEMPRGVSGISAGESSESSGNNFRIPAGHLATSGSRTSETTLNELAA
;
A
#
# COMPACT_ATOMS: atom_id res chain seq x y z
N SER A 1 2.70 -10.89 10.74
CA SER A 1 2.70 -9.92 9.62
C SER A 1 2.04 -8.63 10.07
N ILE A 2 2.79 -7.54 10.25
CA ILE A 2 2.24 -6.24 10.69
C ILE A 2 1.25 -5.67 9.65
N PHE A 3 1.49 -5.98 8.37
CA PHE A 3 0.62 -5.60 7.25
C PHE A 3 -0.86 -5.94 7.48
N ALA A 4 -1.14 -7.13 8.03
CA ALA A 4 -2.51 -7.62 8.24
C ALA A 4 -3.31 -6.74 9.21
N PHE A 5 -2.64 -6.07 10.16
CA PHE A 5 -3.29 -5.18 11.12
C PHE A 5 -3.46 -3.76 10.58
N GLU A 6 -2.52 -3.32 9.75
CA GLU A 6 -2.51 -1.97 9.20
C GLU A 6 -3.51 -1.81 8.06
N VAL A 7 -3.62 -2.83 7.19
CA VAL A 7 -4.46 -2.76 5.98
C VAL A 7 -5.96 -2.74 6.27
N LEU A 8 -6.39 -3.17 7.45
CA LEU A 8 -7.82 -3.23 7.81
C LEU A 8 -8.39 -1.85 8.17
N HIS A 9 -7.53 -0.91 8.59
CA HIS A 9 -7.94 0.37 9.17
C HIS A 9 -7.48 1.53 8.29
N ARG A 10 -8.05 2.72 8.54
CA ARG A 10 -7.72 3.92 7.74
C ARG A 10 -6.59 4.74 8.33
N MET A 11 -6.45 4.71 9.66
CA MET A 11 -5.64 5.68 10.41
C MET A 11 -4.48 5.06 11.22
N GLY A 12 -4.31 3.73 11.22
CA GLY A 12 -3.19 3.09 11.90
C GLY A 12 -3.36 1.61 12.20
N LEU A 13 -2.56 1.12 13.15
CA LEU A 13 -2.59 -0.26 13.62
C LEU A 13 -3.63 -0.42 14.74
N GLN A 14 -4.63 -1.25 14.52
CA GLN A 14 -5.55 -1.71 15.56
C GLN A 14 -5.39 -3.24 15.71
N PHE A 15 -5.87 -3.81 16.82
CA PHE A 15 -5.67 -5.22 17.21
C PHE A 15 -4.26 -5.62 17.64
N PHE A 16 -3.57 -4.76 18.40
CA PHE A 16 -2.24 -5.08 18.92
C PHE A 16 -2.23 -6.27 19.90
N GLU A 17 -3.37 -6.60 20.51
CA GLU A 17 -3.54 -7.74 21.42
C GLU A 17 -3.24 -9.10 20.77
N VAL A 18 -3.41 -9.20 19.45
CA VAL A 18 -3.16 -10.44 18.69
C VAL A 18 -1.85 -10.39 17.88
N LEU A 19 -1.04 -9.35 18.07
CA LEU A 19 0.21 -9.15 17.34
C LEU A 19 1.16 -10.35 17.48
N ASN A 20 1.34 -10.85 18.71
CA ASN A 20 2.24 -11.98 18.98
C ASN A 20 1.83 -13.23 18.20
N TYR A 21 0.53 -13.57 18.16
CA TYR A 21 0.02 -14.71 17.40
C TYR A 21 0.27 -14.55 15.90
N ALA A 22 0.00 -13.37 15.34
CA ALA A 22 0.22 -13.12 13.91
C ALA A 22 1.70 -13.08 13.51
N VAL A 23 2.59 -12.71 14.43
CA VAL A 23 4.05 -12.83 14.22
C VAL A 23 4.46 -14.30 14.24
N MET A 24 4.00 -15.07 15.23
CA MET A 24 4.27 -16.51 15.31
C MET A 24 3.80 -17.26 14.05
N CYS A 25 2.57 -17.04 13.59
CA CYS A 25 2.08 -17.66 12.36
C CYS A 25 2.91 -17.26 11.13
N ALA A 26 3.35 -16.00 11.04
CA ALA A 26 4.20 -15.55 9.94
C ALA A 26 5.59 -16.20 9.97
N LEU A 27 6.19 -16.37 11.16
CA LEU A 27 7.48 -17.05 11.33
C LEU A 27 7.38 -18.54 10.99
N ILE A 28 6.30 -19.22 11.40
CA ILE A 28 6.06 -20.62 11.04
C ILE A 28 5.91 -20.75 9.52
N CYS A 29 5.12 -19.89 8.89
CA CYS A 29 4.93 -19.88 7.44
C CYS A 29 6.26 -19.64 6.70
N LEU A 30 7.06 -18.67 7.17
CA LEU A 30 8.39 -18.39 6.62
C LEU A 30 9.32 -19.61 6.76
N PHE A 31 9.33 -20.26 7.93
CA PHE A 31 10.15 -21.44 8.19
C PHE A 31 9.77 -22.60 7.26
N VAL A 32 8.47 -22.91 7.16
CA VAL A 32 7.97 -23.99 6.29
C VAL A 32 8.29 -23.69 4.83
N MET A 33 7.99 -22.48 4.34
CA MET A 33 8.26 -22.10 2.95
C MET A 33 9.75 -22.24 2.61
N ARG A 34 10.63 -21.75 3.48
CA ARG A 34 12.08 -21.82 3.24
C ARG A 34 12.62 -23.24 3.34
N GLY A 35 12.10 -24.04 4.26
CA GLY A 35 12.43 -25.46 4.38
C GLY A 35 12.06 -26.24 3.12
N LEU A 36 10.89 -25.95 2.53
CA LEU A 36 10.46 -26.58 1.27
C LEU A 36 11.29 -26.13 0.06
N TRP A 37 11.76 -24.89 0.02
CA TRP A 37 12.59 -24.37 -1.06
C TRP A 37 14.09 -24.66 -0.89
N GLY A 38 14.52 -25.27 0.21
CA GLY A 38 15.94 -25.54 0.48
C GLY A 38 16.78 -24.28 0.66
N LEU A 39 16.16 -23.15 1.05
CA LEU A 39 16.86 -21.89 1.21
C LEU A 39 17.43 -21.76 2.63
N GLU A 40 18.69 -22.17 2.81
CA GLU A 40 19.34 -22.23 4.13
C GLU A 40 19.69 -20.85 4.74
N ARG A 41 19.83 -19.79 3.93
CA ARG A 41 20.30 -18.47 4.39
C ARG A 41 19.27 -17.36 4.29
N PHE A 42 18.95 -16.72 5.41
CA PHE A 42 18.18 -15.48 5.42
C PHE A 42 18.99 -14.36 4.75
N GLY A 43 18.37 -13.62 3.83
CA GLY A 43 19.05 -12.55 3.09
C GLY A 43 18.08 -11.72 2.27
N ALA A 44 18.62 -10.63 1.72
CA ALA A 44 17.93 -9.77 0.77
C ALA A 44 17.48 -10.58 -0.46
N ILE A 45 16.30 -10.24 -0.98
CA ILE A 45 15.82 -10.77 -2.26
C ILE A 45 16.35 -9.90 -3.41
N TRP A 46 16.44 -8.59 -3.18
CA TRP A 46 16.94 -7.64 -4.18
C TRP A 46 18.34 -7.19 -3.79
N ALA A 47 19.33 -7.60 -4.57
CA ALA A 47 20.71 -7.20 -4.37
C ALA A 47 20.98 -5.90 -5.11
N PHE A 48 20.88 -4.75 -4.44
CA PHE A 48 21.38 -3.49 -5.00
C PHE A 48 22.92 -3.47 -4.91
N ILE A 49 23.59 -3.18 -6.03
CA ILE A 49 25.06 -3.03 -6.07
C ILE A 49 25.48 -1.88 -5.15
N ASP A 50 24.74 -0.76 -5.22
CA ASP A 50 24.97 0.41 -4.39
C ASP A 50 24.14 0.31 -3.11
N LYS A 51 24.81 -0.04 -2.01
CA LYS A 51 24.20 0.03 -0.68
C LYS A 51 24.07 1.48 -0.22
N MET A 52 23.09 1.75 0.64
CA MET A 52 23.03 3.02 1.33
C MET A 52 24.24 3.13 2.26
N GLY A 53 24.97 4.24 2.10
CA GLY A 53 25.94 4.67 3.09
C GLY A 53 25.26 5.21 4.35
N GLU A 54 25.96 6.07 5.09
CA GLU A 54 25.39 6.71 6.28
C GLU A 54 24.17 7.60 5.93
N VAL A 55 23.11 7.46 6.72
CA VAL A 55 21.85 8.19 6.51
C VAL A 55 21.93 9.56 7.19
N ASP A 56 22.18 10.61 6.41
CA ASP A 56 22.03 12.00 6.81
C ASP A 56 20.55 12.47 6.81
N SER A 57 20.27 13.51 7.60
CA SER A 57 19.04 14.31 7.65
C SER A 57 18.50 14.74 6.28
N ARG A 58 19.38 14.99 5.31
CA ARG A 58 19.02 15.32 3.93
C ARG A 58 18.21 14.22 3.26
N HIS A 59 18.50 12.95 3.56
CA HIS A 59 17.77 11.82 3.01
C HIS A 59 16.34 11.76 3.55
N LEU A 60 16.09 12.23 4.77
CA LEU A 60 14.74 12.30 5.33
C LEU A 60 13.91 13.38 4.63
N LEU A 61 14.50 14.56 4.37
CA LEU A 61 13.85 15.62 3.60
C LEU A 61 13.56 15.17 2.17
N LEU A 62 14.50 14.48 1.54
CA LEU A 62 14.30 13.85 0.24
C LEU A 62 13.18 12.80 0.29
N GLY A 63 13.10 12.04 1.40
CA GLY A 63 12.00 11.15 1.72
C GLY A 63 10.64 11.84 1.59
N VAL A 64 10.49 13.02 2.19
CA VAL A 64 9.26 13.82 2.11
C VAL A 64 8.96 14.26 0.67
N VAL A 65 9.95 14.82 -0.03
CA VAL A 65 9.77 15.31 -1.43
C VAL A 65 9.36 14.17 -2.36
N LEU A 66 10.07 13.04 -2.33
CA LEU A 66 9.74 11.87 -3.12
C LEU A 66 8.42 11.24 -2.66
N GLY A 67 8.08 11.34 -1.38
CA GLY A 67 6.79 10.96 -0.82
C GLY A 67 5.62 11.71 -1.47
N LEU A 68 5.75 13.03 -1.67
CA LEU A 68 4.76 13.85 -2.38
C LEU A 68 4.60 13.40 -3.84
N ILE A 69 5.71 13.11 -4.52
CA ILE A 69 5.69 12.61 -5.90
C ILE A 69 5.00 11.24 -5.97
N GLY A 70 5.35 10.34 -5.05
CA GLY A 70 4.70 9.03 -4.93
C GLY A 70 3.20 9.12 -4.62
N ALA A 71 2.78 10.10 -3.83
CA ALA A 71 1.37 10.39 -3.58
C ALA A 71 0.64 10.82 -4.86
N GLY A 72 1.27 11.66 -5.68
CA GLY A 72 0.75 12.03 -7.00
C GLY A 72 0.56 10.83 -7.92
N MET A 73 1.52 9.90 -7.91
CA MET A 73 1.46 8.67 -8.69
C MET A 73 0.37 7.69 -8.17
N ALA A 74 0.18 7.60 -6.85
CA ALA A 74 -0.92 6.83 -6.26
C ALA A 74 -2.30 7.44 -6.59
N LEU A 75 -2.43 8.77 -6.61
CA LEU A 75 -3.64 9.45 -7.11
C LEU A 75 -3.91 9.11 -8.56
N LEU A 76 -2.88 9.15 -9.41
CA LEU A 76 -3.00 8.76 -10.81
C LEU A 76 -3.50 7.31 -10.94
N PHE A 77 -2.95 6.38 -10.15
CA PHE A 77 -3.43 5.00 -10.12
C PHE A 77 -4.92 4.91 -9.77
N MET A 78 -5.37 5.59 -8.71
CA MET A 78 -6.77 5.60 -8.29
C MET A 78 -7.70 6.21 -9.36
N GLU A 79 -7.23 7.26 -10.03
CA GLU A 79 -7.99 7.95 -11.07
C GLU A 79 -8.13 7.10 -12.34
N ILE A 80 -7.04 6.48 -12.79
CA ILE A 80 -7.05 5.50 -13.88
C ILE A 80 -8.02 4.36 -13.54
N ASN A 81 -7.97 3.82 -12.32
CA ASN A 81 -8.91 2.78 -11.88
C ASN A 81 -10.37 3.22 -12.03
N ARG A 82 -10.66 4.43 -11.54
CA ARG A 82 -12.00 5.01 -11.57
C ARG A 82 -12.51 5.19 -12.99
N HIS A 83 -11.67 5.67 -13.90
CA HIS A 83 -12.03 5.85 -15.31
C HIS A 83 -12.22 4.52 -16.04
N LEU A 84 -11.31 3.56 -15.87
CA LEU A 84 -11.45 2.23 -16.49
C LEU A 84 -12.72 1.53 -16.00
N LYS A 85 -13.00 1.58 -14.70
CA LYS A 85 -14.21 0.99 -14.11
C LYS A 85 -15.48 1.63 -14.67
N LYS A 86 -15.53 2.96 -14.79
CA LYS A 86 -16.66 3.68 -15.42
C LYS A 86 -16.82 3.30 -16.90
N GLY A 87 -15.72 3.23 -17.66
CA GLY A 87 -15.74 2.83 -19.06
C GLY A 87 -16.23 1.40 -19.26
N ALA A 88 -15.73 0.46 -18.46
CA ALA A 88 -16.15 -0.94 -18.48
C ALA A 88 -17.66 -1.07 -18.16
N MET A 89 -18.17 -0.33 -17.19
CA MET A 89 -19.61 -0.29 -16.88
C MET A 89 -20.44 0.30 -18.03
N ALA A 90 -19.96 1.36 -18.69
CA ALA A 90 -20.66 1.99 -19.82
C ALA A 90 -20.84 1.02 -21.00
N VAL A 91 -19.82 0.19 -21.27
CA VAL A 91 -19.84 -0.81 -22.34
C VAL A 91 -20.51 -2.14 -21.90
N ARG A 92 -21.03 -2.21 -20.66
CA ARG A 92 -21.60 -3.44 -20.05
C ARG A 92 -20.60 -4.61 -20.05
N LEU A 93 -19.33 -4.28 -19.94
CA LEU A 93 -18.21 -5.21 -19.90
C LEU A 93 -17.67 -5.29 -18.47
N ASP A 94 -18.58 -5.46 -17.51
CA ASP A 94 -18.25 -5.57 -16.09
C ASP A 94 -18.15 -7.03 -15.65
N GLU A 95 -17.29 -7.26 -14.65
CA GLU A 95 -17.07 -8.57 -14.02
C GLU A 95 -18.39 -9.26 -13.61
N LYS A 96 -19.40 -8.48 -13.17
CA LYS A 96 -20.67 -9.03 -12.70
C LYS A 96 -21.55 -9.57 -13.82
N ARG A 97 -21.50 -9.01 -15.03
CA ARG A 97 -22.36 -9.43 -16.15
C ARG A 97 -21.65 -10.37 -17.11
N ARG A 98 -20.38 -10.13 -17.42
CA ARG A 98 -19.61 -10.87 -18.42
C ARG A 98 -18.20 -11.20 -17.93
N PRO A 99 -18.05 -11.98 -16.84
CA PRO A 99 -16.76 -12.21 -16.19
C PRO A 99 -15.72 -12.82 -17.16
N VAL A 100 -16.12 -13.81 -17.96
CA VAL A 100 -15.21 -14.50 -18.89
C VAL A 100 -14.69 -13.55 -19.97
N LEU A 101 -15.57 -12.75 -20.58
CA LEU A 101 -15.17 -11.82 -21.64
C LEU A 101 -14.33 -10.66 -21.09
N CYS A 102 -14.69 -10.15 -19.91
CA CYS A 102 -13.95 -9.09 -19.22
C CYS A 102 -12.51 -9.57 -18.89
N GLY A 103 -12.39 -10.76 -18.33
CA GLY A 103 -11.10 -11.40 -18.04
C GLY A 103 -10.29 -11.69 -19.31
N ALA A 104 -10.93 -12.17 -20.38
CA ALA A 104 -10.24 -12.44 -21.65
C ALA A 104 -9.68 -11.17 -22.29
N ILE A 105 -10.47 -10.09 -22.35
CA ILE A 105 -10.02 -8.79 -22.87
C ILE A 105 -8.91 -8.22 -21.99
N GLY A 106 -9.08 -8.27 -20.66
CA GLY A 106 -8.05 -7.84 -19.72
C GLY A 106 -6.74 -8.59 -19.91
N GLY A 107 -6.79 -9.92 -20.04
CA GLY A 107 -5.64 -10.77 -20.29
C GLY A 107 -4.96 -10.48 -21.63
N VAL A 108 -5.73 -10.25 -22.70
CA VAL A 108 -5.18 -9.85 -24.01
C VAL A 108 -4.49 -8.50 -23.91
N LEU A 109 -5.10 -7.50 -23.27
CA LEU A 109 -4.50 -6.17 -23.10
C LEU A 109 -3.21 -6.23 -22.27
N ILE A 110 -3.23 -6.95 -21.15
CA ILE A 110 -2.04 -7.16 -20.30
C ILE A 110 -0.94 -7.89 -21.08
N GLY A 111 -1.30 -8.93 -21.85
CA GLY A 111 -0.37 -9.65 -22.71
C GLY A 111 0.25 -8.77 -23.78
N LEU A 112 -0.56 -7.94 -24.46
CA LEU A 112 -0.08 -6.98 -25.45
C LEU A 112 0.90 -5.97 -24.82
N ILE A 113 0.56 -5.40 -23.65
CA ILE A 113 1.48 -4.49 -22.94
C ILE A 113 2.78 -5.23 -22.56
N GLY A 114 2.67 -6.46 -22.05
CA GLY A 114 3.82 -7.28 -21.65
C GLY A 114 4.75 -7.66 -22.82
N VAL A 115 4.21 -7.90 -24.00
CA VAL A 115 4.97 -8.18 -25.23
C VAL A 115 5.80 -6.97 -25.67
N TRP A 116 5.30 -5.75 -25.45
CA TRP A 116 5.97 -4.50 -25.80
C TRP A 116 6.93 -4.04 -24.70
N LEU A 117 6.53 -4.21 -23.44
CA LEU A 117 7.25 -3.79 -22.25
C LEU A 117 7.43 -4.99 -21.31
N PRO A 118 8.37 -5.91 -21.61
CA PRO A 118 8.61 -7.11 -20.82
C PRO A 118 8.77 -6.90 -19.31
N PRO A 119 9.45 -5.83 -18.83
CA PRO A 119 9.58 -5.58 -17.38
C PRO A 119 8.24 -5.33 -16.68
N THR A 120 7.16 -5.08 -17.41
CA THR A 120 5.81 -4.88 -16.84
C THR A 120 5.04 -6.19 -16.66
N MET A 121 5.57 -7.34 -17.10
CA MET A 121 4.90 -8.63 -16.92
C MET A 121 4.85 -9.07 -15.45
N PHE A 122 3.94 -10.00 -15.18
CA PHE A 122 3.76 -10.66 -13.87
C PHE A 122 3.57 -9.68 -12.69
N TRP A 123 3.92 -10.13 -11.49
CA TRP A 123 3.79 -9.37 -10.25
C TRP A 123 4.99 -8.44 -9.97
N SER A 124 5.96 -8.41 -10.90
CA SER A 124 7.19 -7.63 -10.78
C SER A 124 8.07 -7.98 -9.57
N GLU A 125 7.97 -9.21 -9.06
CA GLU A 125 8.80 -9.68 -7.95
C GLU A 125 10.26 -9.89 -8.39
N TYR A 126 10.45 -10.59 -9.51
CA TYR A 126 11.75 -10.82 -10.12
C TYR A 126 12.19 -9.63 -10.97
N GLU A 127 11.24 -8.96 -11.62
CA GLU A 127 11.47 -7.79 -12.45
C GLU A 127 12.07 -6.62 -11.65
N MET A 128 11.76 -6.52 -10.34
CA MET A 128 12.33 -5.49 -9.47
C MET A 128 13.87 -5.52 -9.45
N GLU A 129 14.47 -6.69 -9.63
CA GLU A 129 15.93 -6.82 -9.70
C GLU A 129 16.51 -6.03 -10.90
N THR A 130 15.75 -5.86 -11.98
CA THR A 130 16.17 -5.02 -13.12
C THR A 130 16.14 -3.52 -12.82
N VAL A 131 15.33 -3.09 -11.84
CA VAL A 131 15.34 -1.71 -11.33
C VAL A 131 16.58 -1.49 -10.45
N ALA A 132 16.97 -2.51 -9.70
CA ALA A 132 18.18 -2.51 -8.89
C ALA A 132 19.43 -2.53 -9.77
N ASN A 133 19.48 -3.48 -10.70
CA ASN A 133 20.60 -3.80 -11.58
C ASN A 133 20.12 -3.84 -13.04
N PRO A 134 20.13 -2.70 -13.74
CA PRO A 134 19.63 -2.59 -15.12
C PRO A 134 20.38 -3.46 -16.16
N GLU A 135 21.55 -3.99 -15.79
CA GLU A 135 22.35 -4.89 -16.61
C GLU A 135 21.84 -6.33 -16.62
N ILE A 136 21.08 -6.73 -15.59
CA ILE A 136 20.56 -8.09 -15.44
C ILE A 136 19.42 -8.31 -16.44
N LYS A 137 19.54 -9.37 -17.24
CA LYS A 137 18.49 -9.76 -18.20
C LYS A 137 17.44 -10.61 -17.51
N LEU A 138 16.16 -10.35 -17.79
CA LEU A 138 15.05 -11.16 -17.30
C LEU A 138 15.18 -12.61 -17.82
N ALA A 139 15.27 -13.57 -16.89
CA ALA A 139 15.49 -14.97 -17.23
C ALA A 139 14.20 -15.67 -17.70
N HIS A 140 13.06 -15.33 -17.09
CA HIS A 140 11.77 -16.00 -17.23
C HIS A 140 10.83 -15.34 -18.25
N VAL A 141 11.27 -14.27 -18.93
CA VAL A 141 10.46 -13.54 -19.90
C VAL A 141 11.01 -13.69 -21.31
N TRP A 142 10.15 -14.05 -22.26
CA TRP A 142 10.46 -14.07 -23.68
C TRP A 142 9.42 -13.27 -24.49
N PRO A 143 9.85 -12.34 -25.37
CA PRO A 143 11.23 -11.95 -25.68
C PRO A 143 11.84 -11.03 -24.61
N LYS A 144 13.15 -11.22 -24.34
CA LYS A 144 13.86 -10.53 -23.25
C LYS A 144 13.98 -9.01 -23.40
N GLY A 145 13.80 -8.48 -24.61
CA GLY A 145 13.92 -7.05 -24.91
C GLY A 145 12.68 -6.43 -25.57
N GLY A 146 11.55 -7.12 -25.55
CA GLY A 146 10.36 -6.71 -26.28
C GLY A 146 10.48 -6.97 -27.78
N TYR A 147 9.35 -6.88 -28.49
CA TYR A 147 9.32 -7.00 -29.94
C TYR A 147 9.65 -5.67 -30.64
N TRP A 148 9.93 -5.74 -31.95
CA TRP A 148 10.05 -4.58 -32.86
C TRP A 148 11.21 -3.62 -32.58
N GLY A 149 12.40 -4.15 -32.27
CA GLY A 149 13.60 -3.32 -32.14
C GLY A 149 13.69 -2.52 -30.83
N LEU A 150 12.81 -2.79 -29.87
CA LEU A 150 12.88 -2.26 -28.51
C LEU A 150 13.99 -2.93 -27.66
N ALA A 151 14.59 -4.01 -28.16
CA ALA A 151 15.61 -4.78 -27.46
C ALA A 151 16.82 -3.97 -26.93
N PRO A 152 17.35 -2.94 -27.65
CA PRO A 152 18.43 -2.11 -27.14
C PRO A 152 18.04 -1.25 -25.93
N TRP A 153 16.76 -0.91 -25.79
CA TRP A 153 16.24 0.00 -24.75
C TRP A 153 16.12 -0.67 -23.38
N PHE A 154 16.12 -2.00 -23.33
CA PHE A 154 15.93 -2.80 -22.12
C PHE A 154 17.17 -3.63 -21.71
N GLN A 155 18.31 -3.43 -22.38
CA GLN A 155 19.58 -4.14 -22.15
C GLN A 155 20.67 -3.19 -21.64
N GLY A 156 20.47 -2.58 -20.46
CA GLY A 156 21.43 -1.68 -19.82
C GLY A 156 21.31 -0.19 -20.22
N HIS A 157 20.60 0.14 -21.30
CA HIS A 157 20.40 1.52 -21.75
C HIS A 157 19.05 2.10 -21.31
N TYR A 158 18.82 2.12 -19.99
CA TYR A 158 17.60 2.72 -19.45
C TYR A 158 17.72 4.24 -19.35
N THR A 159 17.00 4.95 -20.22
CA THR A 159 16.84 6.41 -20.09
C THR A 159 15.74 6.74 -19.06
N PRO A 160 15.73 7.94 -18.46
CA PRO A 160 14.67 8.36 -17.53
C PRO A 160 13.27 8.24 -18.13
N ALA A 161 13.13 8.50 -19.43
CA ALA A 161 11.85 8.37 -20.15
C ALA A 161 11.32 6.93 -20.14
N ILE A 162 12.21 5.93 -20.28
CA ILE A 162 11.83 4.52 -20.21
C ILE A 162 11.36 4.15 -18.81
N TRP A 163 12.06 4.63 -17.77
CA TRP A 163 11.65 4.39 -16.38
C TRP A 163 10.26 4.94 -16.08
N PHE A 164 9.96 6.16 -16.51
CA PHE A 164 8.63 6.76 -16.37
C PHE A 164 7.58 6.01 -17.22
N GLY A 165 7.94 5.59 -18.43
CA GLY A 165 7.10 4.75 -19.28
C GLY A 165 6.75 3.41 -18.63
N LEU A 166 7.72 2.73 -18.02
CA LEU A 166 7.52 1.48 -17.30
C LEU A 166 6.68 1.66 -16.05
N ALA A 167 6.90 2.73 -15.28
CA ALA A 167 6.07 3.07 -14.12
C ALA A 167 4.60 3.25 -14.54
N PHE A 168 4.34 4.07 -15.56
CA PHE A 168 2.99 4.32 -16.06
C PHE A 168 2.34 3.06 -16.64
N ALA A 169 3.06 2.34 -17.50
CA ALA A 169 2.57 1.11 -18.11
C ALA A 169 2.22 0.06 -17.04
N LYS A 170 3.05 -0.08 -15.99
CA LYS A 170 2.72 -0.99 -14.89
C LYS A 170 1.45 -0.58 -14.17
N LEU A 171 1.26 0.70 -13.86
CA LEU A 171 0.00 1.18 -13.25
C LEU A 171 -1.21 0.88 -14.13
N LEU A 172 -1.07 1.03 -15.45
CA LEU A 172 -2.13 0.71 -16.39
C LEU A 172 -2.44 -0.79 -16.38
N THR A 173 -1.43 -1.65 -16.46
CA THR A 173 -1.56 -3.11 -16.41
C THR A 173 -2.24 -3.59 -15.13
N ILE A 174 -1.88 -3.03 -13.97
CA ILE A 174 -2.52 -3.34 -12.69
C ILE A 174 -3.99 -2.92 -12.71
N ASN A 175 -4.28 -1.70 -13.20
CA ASN A 175 -5.64 -1.21 -13.27
C ASN A 175 -6.52 -2.05 -14.19
N ILE A 176 -6.00 -2.48 -15.34
CA ILE A 176 -6.69 -3.40 -16.24
C ILE A 176 -6.97 -4.71 -15.53
N SER A 177 -5.99 -5.29 -14.84
CA SER A 177 -6.13 -6.54 -14.07
C SER A 177 -7.20 -6.45 -12.98
N VAL A 178 -7.22 -5.34 -12.21
CA VAL A 178 -8.20 -5.11 -11.14
C VAL A 178 -9.61 -4.92 -11.71
N VAL A 179 -9.76 -4.15 -12.80
CA VAL A 179 -11.07 -3.87 -13.40
C VAL A 179 -11.61 -5.10 -14.14
N SER A 180 -10.73 -5.95 -14.69
CA SER A 180 -11.13 -7.18 -15.39
C SER A 180 -11.52 -8.33 -14.45
N GLY A 181 -11.41 -8.15 -13.13
CA GLY A 181 -11.74 -9.17 -12.14
C GLY A 181 -10.70 -10.29 -12.02
N MET A 182 -9.48 -10.06 -12.50
CA MET A 182 -8.41 -11.05 -12.37
C MET A 182 -7.95 -11.12 -10.91
N ARG A 183 -7.95 -12.34 -10.36
CA ARG A 183 -7.54 -12.56 -8.97
C ARG A 183 -6.02 -12.44 -8.84
N GLY A 184 -5.57 -11.50 -8.03
CA GLY A 184 -4.17 -11.40 -7.62
C GLY A 184 -3.85 -10.09 -6.90
N GLY A 185 -2.66 -10.03 -6.29
CA GLY A 185 -2.28 -8.96 -5.37
C GLY A 185 -1.52 -7.82 -6.05
N PHE A 186 -2.00 -6.59 -5.96
CA PHE A 186 -1.39 -5.44 -6.64
C PHE A 186 -0.26 -4.74 -5.87
N ILE A 187 0.11 -5.23 -4.68
CA ILE A 187 1.10 -4.60 -3.79
C ILE A 187 2.49 -4.55 -4.43
N PHE A 188 3.04 -5.70 -4.84
CA PHE A 188 4.35 -5.77 -5.50
C PHE A 188 4.40 -5.00 -6.83
N PRO A 189 3.38 -5.09 -7.70
CA PRO A 189 3.31 -4.25 -8.89
C PRO A 189 3.31 -2.74 -8.60
N LEU A 190 2.64 -2.28 -7.54
CA LEU A 190 2.67 -0.87 -7.14
C LEU A 190 4.05 -0.46 -6.64
N MET A 191 4.70 -1.32 -5.84
CA MET A 191 6.09 -1.10 -5.42
C MET A 191 7.01 -1.00 -6.64
N PHE A 192 6.86 -1.86 -7.63
CA PHE A 192 7.64 -1.82 -8.87
C PHE A 192 7.40 -0.54 -9.66
N ALA A 193 6.13 -0.14 -9.85
CA ALA A 193 5.80 1.11 -10.53
C ALA A 193 6.45 2.31 -9.82
N GLY A 194 6.39 2.34 -8.49
CA GLY A 194 7.06 3.36 -7.70
C GLY A 194 8.58 3.28 -7.80
N ALA A 195 9.18 2.09 -7.78
CA ALA A 195 10.62 1.90 -7.90
C ALA A 195 11.15 2.41 -9.25
N CYS A 196 10.43 2.10 -10.34
CA CYS A 196 10.72 2.65 -11.67
C CYS A 196 10.63 4.18 -11.67
N LEU A 197 9.61 4.78 -11.04
CA LEU A 197 9.50 6.23 -10.91
C LEU A 197 10.71 6.84 -10.19
N GLY A 198 11.11 6.27 -9.05
CA GLY A 198 12.24 6.75 -8.26
C GLY A 198 13.57 6.59 -8.99
N ARG A 199 13.80 5.45 -9.65
CA ARG A 199 14.98 5.21 -10.50
C ARG A 199 15.04 6.18 -11.67
N GLY A 200 13.89 6.46 -12.30
CA GLY A 200 13.75 7.47 -13.33
C GLY A 200 14.19 8.85 -12.83
N LEU A 201 13.67 9.29 -11.68
CA LEU A 201 14.04 10.57 -11.06
C LEU A 201 15.53 10.66 -10.73
N ALA A 202 16.13 9.59 -10.21
CA ALA A 202 17.56 9.54 -9.90
C ALA A 202 18.47 9.57 -11.13
N THR A 203 17.94 9.26 -12.32
CA THR A 203 18.71 9.23 -13.57
C THR A 203 18.48 10.47 -14.45
N VAL A 204 17.59 11.40 -14.06
CA VAL A 204 17.38 12.66 -14.79
C VAL A 204 18.60 13.58 -14.61
N PRO A 205 19.28 14.01 -15.69
CA PRO A 205 20.36 14.97 -15.60
C PRO A 205 19.86 16.33 -15.10
N GLY A 206 20.60 16.96 -14.17
CA GLY A 206 20.31 18.32 -13.73
C GLY A 206 19.34 18.44 -12.55
N ILE A 207 19.08 17.35 -11.81
CA ILE A 207 18.38 17.36 -10.52
C ILE A 207 19.36 16.93 -9.40
N PRO A 208 20.29 17.81 -8.95
CA PRO A 208 21.40 17.42 -8.08
C PRO A 208 20.96 16.74 -6.79
N TRP A 209 19.85 17.19 -6.19
CA TRP A 209 19.38 16.64 -4.92
C TRP A 209 18.90 15.18 -5.00
N VAL A 210 18.57 14.66 -6.20
CA VAL A 210 18.19 13.24 -6.39
C VAL A 210 19.25 12.47 -7.19
N SER A 211 19.90 13.10 -8.18
CA SER A 211 20.90 12.44 -9.04
C SER A 211 22.20 12.12 -8.32
N ASP A 212 22.54 12.89 -7.28
CA ASP A 212 23.79 12.71 -6.52
C ASP A 212 23.62 11.65 -5.41
N GLN A 213 22.42 11.08 -5.26
CA GLN A 213 22.06 10.10 -4.24
C GLN A 213 21.99 8.70 -4.83
N ALA A 214 22.15 7.69 -3.97
CA ALA A 214 22.07 6.29 -4.39
C ALA A 214 20.69 6.00 -5.03
N PRO A 215 20.61 5.49 -6.27
CA PRO A 215 19.33 5.27 -6.95
C PRO A 215 18.37 4.31 -6.22
N VAL A 216 18.92 3.43 -5.36
CA VAL A 216 18.15 2.58 -4.46
C VAL A 216 17.27 3.39 -3.52
N LEU A 217 17.77 4.51 -2.99
CA LEU A 217 17.01 5.37 -2.08
C LEU A 217 15.77 5.90 -2.77
N ALA A 218 15.96 6.52 -3.94
CA ALA A 218 14.86 7.11 -4.67
C ALA A 218 13.82 6.06 -5.04
N ALA A 219 14.25 4.90 -5.55
CA ALA A 219 13.38 3.79 -5.91
C ALA A 219 12.58 3.26 -4.72
N MET A 220 13.21 3.03 -3.56
CA MET A 220 12.52 2.46 -2.40
C MET A 220 11.55 3.44 -1.74
N VAL A 221 11.93 4.71 -1.64
CA VAL A 221 11.07 5.77 -1.09
C VAL A 221 9.83 5.94 -1.95
N THR A 222 9.96 6.03 -3.28
CA THR A 222 8.81 6.16 -4.18
C THR A 222 7.98 4.88 -4.26
N ALA A 223 8.60 3.70 -4.22
CA ALA A 223 7.91 2.41 -4.11
C ALA A 223 7.02 2.38 -2.86
N ALA A 224 7.56 2.79 -1.72
CA ALA A 224 6.82 2.83 -0.47
C ALA A 224 5.71 3.86 -0.49
N ALA A 225 5.98 5.07 -1.01
CA ALA A 225 5.01 6.15 -1.11
C ALA A 225 3.82 5.77 -2.01
N VAL A 226 4.07 5.19 -3.19
CA VAL A 226 3.01 4.77 -4.11
C VAL A 226 2.17 3.65 -3.49
N CYS A 227 2.83 2.62 -2.95
CA CYS A 227 2.14 1.48 -2.36
C CYS A 227 1.31 1.92 -1.16
N THR A 228 1.90 2.66 -0.22
CA THR A 228 1.24 3.18 0.97
C THR A 228 0.09 4.12 0.64
N GLY A 229 0.24 4.94 -0.40
CA GLY A 229 -0.82 5.84 -0.85
C GLY A 229 -2.10 5.11 -1.26
N VAL A 230 -1.98 3.87 -1.74
CA VAL A 230 -3.12 3.02 -2.13
C VAL A 230 -3.55 2.10 -0.98
N THR A 231 -2.61 1.44 -0.31
CA THR A 231 -2.89 0.40 0.69
C THR A 231 -3.14 0.94 2.09
N ARG A 232 -2.64 2.14 2.39
CA ARG A 232 -2.60 2.72 3.73
C ARG A 232 -1.80 1.94 4.75
N THR A 233 -0.63 1.45 4.35
CA THR A 233 0.22 0.63 5.21
C THR A 233 1.65 1.17 5.33
N PRO A 234 1.85 2.40 5.87
CA PRO A 234 3.17 3.03 5.93
C PRO A 234 4.23 2.21 6.66
N PHE A 235 3.89 1.59 7.79
CA PHE A 235 4.86 0.84 8.60
C PHE A 235 5.19 -0.50 7.97
N ALA A 236 4.17 -1.25 7.53
CA ALA A 236 4.36 -2.56 6.96
C ALA A 236 5.12 -2.50 5.63
N VAL A 237 4.78 -1.55 4.74
CA VAL A 237 5.46 -1.38 3.44
C VAL A 237 6.92 -1.01 3.64
N THR A 238 7.22 -0.13 4.59
CA THR A 238 8.61 0.24 4.94
C THR A 238 9.39 -0.98 5.41
N LEU A 239 8.83 -1.77 6.32
CA LEU A 239 9.50 -2.98 6.84
C LEU A 239 9.72 -4.03 5.75
N ILE A 240 8.71 -4.24 4.89
CA ILE A 240 8.81 -5.17 3.75
C ILE A 240 9.97 -4.73 2.83
N LEU A 241 10.01 -3.47 2.39
CA LEU A 241 11.05 -3.01 1.48
C LEU A 241 12.45 -3.04 2.12
N THR A 242 12.56 -2.66 3.39
CA THR A 242 13.83 -2.75 4.14
C THR A 242 14.34 -4.19 4.21
N ALA A 243 13.45 -5.16 4.47
CA ALA A 243 13.81 -6.57 4.51
C ALA A 243 14.17 -7.13 3.13
N LEU A 244 13.47 -6.71 2.07
CA LEU A 244 13.71 -7.17 0.70
C LEU A 244 15.03 -6.66 0.13
N VAL A 245 15.41 -5.41 0.45
CA VAL A 245 16.71 -4.82 0.09
C VAL A 245 17.83 -5.33 1.01
N GLY A 246 17.52 -5.63 2.26
CA GLY A 246 18.50 -6.06 3.27
C GLY A 246 19.46 -4.95 3.72
N ASP A 247 19.05 -3.69 3.56
CA ASP A 247 19.82 -2.51 3.99
C ASP A 247 18.99 -1.68 4.99
N PRO A 248 19.38 -1.62 6.28
CA PRO A 248 18.65 -0.86 7.28
C PRO A 248 18.68 0.66 7.04
N GLY A 249 19.67 1.19 6.30
CA GLY A 249 19.78 2.62 6.00
C GLY A 249 18.62 3.16 5.15
N VAL A 250 17.95 2.29 4.41
CA VAL A 250 16.79 2.64 3.58
C VAL A 250 15.53 2.90 4.44
N ALA A 251 15.46 2.36 5.66
CA ALA A 251 14.23 2.32 6.45
C ALA A 251 13.67 3.71 6.79
N ALA A 252 14.51 4.61 7.33
CA ALA A 252 14.05 5.91 7.81
C ALA A 252 13.56 6.84 6.67
N PRO A 253 14.31 7.05 5.58
CA PRO A 253 13.81 7.84 4.45
C PRO A 253 12.55 7.26 3.80
N THR A 254 12.48 5.92 3.73
CA THR A 254 11.34 5.21 3.15
C THR A 254 10.09 5.41 3.99
N LEU A 255 10.22 5.37 5.32
CA LEU A 255 9.13 5.68 6.24
C LEU A 255 8.65 7.14 6.09
N CYS A 256 9.58 8.10 5.96
CA CYS A 256 9.24 9.50 5.72
C CYS A 256 8.40 9.65 4.44
N GLY A 257 8.80 9.01 3.34
CA GLY A 257 8.05 9.04 2.09
C GLY A 257 6.69 8.35 2.18
N ALA A 258 6.64 7.19 2.84
CA ALA A 258 5.41 6.44 3.08
C ALA A 258 4.39 7.24 3.90
N LEU A 259 4.82 7.84 5.02
CA LEU A 259 3.98 8.69 5.86
C LEU A 259 3.52 9.95 5.13
N THR A 260 4.40 10.57 4.36
CA THR A 260 4.03 11.75 3.56
C THR A 260 2.90 11.41 2.59
N SER A 261 3.04 10.32 1.84
CA SER A 261 1.98 9.87 0.93
C SER A 261 0.69 9.49 1.66
N PHE A 262 0.82 8.78 2.78
CA PHE A 262 -0.30 8.40 3.64
C PHE A 262 -1.13 9.61 4.08
N PHE A 263 -0.49 10.65 4.62
CA PHE A 263 -1.20 11.84 5.11
C PHE A 263 -1.80 12.67 3.98
N VAL A 264 -1.11 12.80 2.84
CA VAL A 264 -1.63 13.51 1.66
C VAL A 264 -2.91 12.84 1.13
N LEU A 265 -2.96 11.50 1.16
CA LEU A 265 -4.07 10.71 0.60
C LEU A 265 -5.05 10.20 1.64
N MET A 266 -4.95 10.68 2.87
CA MET A 266 -5.75 10.24 4.01
C MET A 266 -7.26 10.24 3.68
N ASN A 267 -7.74 11.30 3.01
CA ASN A 267 -9.15 11.49 2.66
C ASN A 267 -9.59 10.82 1.34
N ARG A 268 -8.73 10.03 0.68
CA ARG A 268 -8.99 9.39 -0.62
C ARG A 268 -8.82 7.87 -0.57
N PRO A 269 -9.74 7.13 0.08
CA PRO A 269 -9.63 5.67 0.20
C PRO A 269 -9.81 4.96 -1.14
N PHE A 270 -8.85 4.10 -1.46
CA PHE A 270 -9.03 3.08 -2.50
C PHE A 270 -9.90 1.92 -1.99
N PHE A 271 -9.56 1.38 -0.81
CA PHE A 271 -10.35 0.35 -0.14
C PHE A 271 -11.49 0.95 0.68
N LEU A 272 -12.72 0.86 0.17
CA LEU A 272 -13.90 1.33 0.91
C LEU A 272 -14.26 0.44 2.10
N ALA A 273 -13.80 -0.81 2.10
CA ALA A 273 -14.01 -1.78 3.18
C ALA A 273 -13.14 -1.53 4.42
N GLN A 274 -12.08 -0.71 4.31
CA GLN A 274 -11.29 -0.30 5.47
C GLN A 274 -12.17 0.46 6.47
N ARG A 275 -12.20 -0.01 7.71
CA ARG A 275 -13.07 0.49 8.77
C ARG A 275 -12.32 0.47 10.09
N ASP A 276 -12.61 1.45 10.93
CA ASP A 276 -12.13 1.47 12.30
C ASP A 276 -12.97 0.51 13.15
N ARG A 277 -12.38 0.01 14.24
CA ARG A 277 -13.08 -0.79 15.25
C ARG A 277 -14.17 0.03 15.94
N ASP A 278 -15.34 -0.57 16.05
CA ASP A 278 -16.49 0.04 16.72
C ASP A 278 -16.32 0.10 18.26
N ASP A 279 -15.48 -0.76 18.84
CA ASP A 279 -15.25 -0.83 20.29
C ASP A 279 -14.18 0.15 20.79
N ILE A 280 -13.43 0.81 19.89
CA ILE A 280 -12.48 1.85 20.24
C ILE A 280 -13.15 3.21 20.02
N ILE A 281 -13.59 3.84 21.11
CA ILE A 281 -14.02 5.24 21.07
C ILE A 281 -12.77 6.11 21.00
N PHE A 282 -12.42 6.57 19.79
CA PHE A 282 -11.44 7.64 19.65
C PHE A 282 -12.02 8.89 20.30
N LYS A 283 -11.47 9.28 21.46
CA LYS A 283 -11.72 10.62 22.00
C LYS A 283 -11.29 11.60 20.90
N PRO A 284 -12.15 12.51 20.42
CA PRO A 284 -11.74 13.47 19.42
C PRO A 284 -10.50 14.19 19.97
N LEU A 285 -9.43 14.22 19.18
CA LEU A 285 -8.26 15.01 19.50
C LEU A 285 -8.73 16.45 19.66
N ALA A 286 -8.87 16.90 20.90
CA ALA A 286 -9.18 18.28 21.22
C ALA A 286 -7.94 19.10 20.84
N PHE A 287 -7.82 19.45 19.56
CA PHE A 287 -6.95 20.54 19.14
C PHE A 287 -7.51 21.77 19.83
N GLY A 288 -6.73 22.27 20.81
CA GLY A 288 -7.20 23.10 21.91
C GLY A 288 -8.30 24.07 21.52
N GLU A 289 -9.41 24.01 22.25
CA GLU A 289 -10.19 25.22 22.48
C GLU A 289 -9.19 26.26 23.00
N MET A 290 -8.83 27.23 22.16
CA MET A 290 -8.20 28.44 22.66
C MET A 290 -9.13 28.98 23.73
N PRO A 291 -8.65 29.26 24.95
CA PRO A 291 -9.50 29.73 26.03
C PRO A 291 -10.21 31.00 25.55
N ARG A 292 -11.50 30.87 25.24
CA ARG A 292 -12.35 32.00 24.92
C ARG A 292 -12.52 32.79 26.20
N GLY A 293 -11.93 33.97 26.23
CA GLY A 293 -12.34 35.06 27.11
C GLY A 293 -12.12 34.80 28.60
N VAL A 294 -11.00 35.31 29.10
CA VAL A 294 -11.00 35.86 30.46
C VAL A 294 -11.96 37.06 30.44
N SER A 295 -13.20 36.84 30.83
CA SER A 295 -14.13 37.91 31.18
C SER A 295 -15.05 37.43 32.29
N GLY A 296 -14.82 37.93 33.51
CA GLY A 296 -15.71 37.73 34.64
C GLY A 296 -14.99 37.39 35.94
N ILE A 297 -14.19 38.32 36.46
CA ILE A 297 -14.01 38.40 37.91
C ILE A 297 -15.35 38.91 38.46
N SER A 298 -16.06 38.09 39.23
CA SER A 298 -16.99 38.56 40.24
C SER A 298 -16.76 37.77 41.51
N ALA A 299 -16.56 38.53 42.59
CA ALA A 299 -16.20 38.09 43.91
C ALA A 299 -17.41 37.51 44.67
N GLY A 300 -17.09 36.60 45.61
CA GLY A 300 -17.83 36.36 46.85
C GLY A 300 -19.12 35.56 46.75
N GLU A 301 -19.14 34.35 47.30
CA GLU A 301 -19.62 34.11 48.66
C GLU A 301 -19.41 32.65 49.09
N SER A 302 -19.24 32.50 50.38
CA SER A 302 -18.86 31.32 51.14
C SER A 302 -20.03 30.35 51.42
N SER A 303 -19.64 29.10 51.71
CA SER A 303 -20.28 28.14 52.63
C SER A 303 -21.71 27.65 52.33
N GLU A 304 -21.88 26.35 52.10
CA GLU A 304 -22.38 25.40 53.12
C GLU A 304 -22.59 23.98 52.56
N SER A 305 -22.50 23.03 53.48
CA SER A 305 -22.58 21.58 53.31
C SER A 305 -23.99 21.02 53.09
N SER A 306 -24.02 19.75 52.65
CA SER A 306 -24.99 18.69 53.01
C SER A 306 -25.99 18.27 51.92
N GLY A 307 -26.12 16.95 51.72
CA GLY A 307 -27.31 16.38 51.08
C GLY A 307 -27.11 15.18 50.13
N ASN A 308 -26.85 14.01 50.71
CA ASN A 308 -27.35 12.69 50.28
C ASN A 308 -28.33 12.62 49.08
N ASN A 309 -28.05 11.80 48.07
CA ASN A 309 -28.65 10.46 47.91
C ASN A 309 -28.41 9.86 46.52
N PHE A 310 -27.76 8.70 46.54
CA PHE A 310 -27.72 7.71 45.48
C PHE A 310 -29.09 7.00 45.40
N ARG A 311 -29.71 6.92 44.21
CA ARG A 311 -30.86 6.04 43.95
C ARG A 311 -30.80 5.47 42.53
N ILE A 312 -30.63 4.15 42.46
CA ILE A 312 -30.85 3.28 41.29
C ILE A 312 -32.37 3.15 41.08
N PRO A 313 -32.90 3.17 39.83
CA PRO A 313 -34.23 2.67 39.56
C PRO A 313 -34.21 1.25 38.97
N ALA A 314 -34.86 0.32 39.68
CA ALA A 314 -35.27 -0.97 39.18
C ALA A 314 -36.68 -0.88 38.57
N GLY A 315 -36.83 -1.44 37.37
CA GLY A 315 -37.98 -2.21 36.85
C GLY A 315 -39.41 -1.69 36.97
N HIS A 316 -40.08 -1.57 35.80
CA HIS A 316 -41.51 -1.90 35.69
C HIS A 316 -41.76 -2.80 34.47
N LEU A 317 -42.39 -3.94 34.76
CA LEU A 317 -42.83 -5.04 33.90
C LEU A 317 -44.36 -4.94 33.76
N ALA A 318 -44.89 -5.20 32.55
CA ALA A 318 -46.20 -5.81 32.27
C ALA A 318 -46.38 -5.89 30.73
N THR A 319 -46.11 -7.00 30.03
CA THR A 319 -46.89 -8.26 29.83
C THR A 319 -47.86 -8.26 28.65
N SER A 320 -47.83 -9.39 27.91
CA SER A 320 -48.78 -9.97 26.93
C SER A 320 -48.27 -9.94 25.48
N GLY A 321 -48.08 -11.04 24.75
CA GLY A 321 -48.45 -12.44 24.96
C GLY A 321 -47.85 -13.34 23.87
N SER A 322 -47.85 -14.64 24.16
CA SER A 322 -47.20 -15.79 23.51
C SER A 322 -47.62 -16.13 22.07
N ARG A 323 -46.68 -16.67 21.28
CA ARG A 323 -46.85 -17.97 20.58
C ARG A 323 -45.52 -18.58 20.14
N THR A 324 -45.41 -19.85 20.46
CA THR A 324 -44.39 -20.87 20.20
C THR A 324 -44.24 -21.25 18.71
N SER A 325 -43.03 -21.57 18.25
CA SER A 325 -42.70 -22.85 17.61
C SER A 325 -41.21 -22.95 17.28
N GLU A 326 -40.55 -23.95 17.88
CA GLU A 326 -39.34 -24.61 17.38
C GLU A 326 -39.59 -25.28 16.01
N THR A 327 -38.53 -25.82 15.38
CA THR A 327 -38.39 -26.35 13.99
C THR A 327 -38.10 -25.24 12.96
N THR A 328 -36.99 -25.20 12.21
CA THR A 328 -36.16 -26.26 11.62
C THR A 328 -34.68 -25.82 11.51
N LEU A 329 -33.79 -26.56 12.19
CA LEU A 329 -32.37 -26.69 11.85
C LEU A 329 -32.26 -27.97 11.03
N ASN A 330 -32.11 -27.85 9.70
CA ASN A 330 -31.53 -28.83 8.76
C ASN A 330 -32.05 -28.53 7.36
N GLU A 331 -31.33 -27.68 6.61
CA GLU A 331 -31.34 -27.69 5.14
C GLU A 331 -30.23 -26.75 4.64
N LEU A 332 -29.06 -27.33 4.34
CA LEU A 332 -28.09 -26.92 3.32
C LEU A 332 -26.82 -27.79 3.48
N ALA A 333 -27.01 -29.08 3.25
CA ALA A 333 -25.97 -30.02 2.86
C ALA A 333 -26.52 -30.81 1.66
N ALA A 334 -26.28 -30.28 0.47
CA ALA A 334 -26.35 -30.96 -0.82
C ALA A 334 -25.51 -30.17 -1.83
#